data_AF-A0ABD4KT69-F1
#
_entry.id   AF-A0ABD4KT69-F1
#
_cell.length_a   1.000
_cell.length_b   1.000
_cell.length_c   1.000
_cell.angle_alpha   90.00
_cell.angle_beta   90.00
_cell.angle_gamma   90.00
#
_symmetry.space_group_name_H-M   'P 1'
#
loop_
_entity.id
_entity.type
_entity.pdbx_description
1 polymer ?
#
loop_
_entity_poly.entity_id
_entity_poly.type
_entity_poly.pdbx_seq_one_letter_code
_entity_poly.pdbx_strand_id
1 'polypeptide(L)'
;GRSIADFERLNYKGCPVLDLPIHKIKVNSSRIEKIEMNRRSLVNKITTTVNLMERTTRTKINTFSVLVALFRFCDENNIENILTVSTIAEYLKKSVTEYHKGKKGKNPGQKQGTLISFVREYDFKLHLDLKPFIFAFPRDSQSIKPYTDRELSELYAALDTIYSIYADCVEKKVIPCAFPLITSEGEAVRAVKANTNREQWKFDLTRSAYFITCLYTGINATPLLGLKH
;
A
#
# COMPACT_ATOMS: atom_id res chain seq x y z
N GLY A 1 -5.06 17.23 9.34
CA GLY A 1 -5.51 17.92 8.12
C GLY A 1 -6.25 16.99 7.16
N ARG A 2 -5.54 16.09 6.46
CA ARG A 2 -6.13 15.22 5.41
C ARG A 2 -7.03 14.07 5.90
N SER A 3 -6.93 13.62 7.16
CA SER A 3 -7.71 12.48 7.65
C SER A 3 -9.21 12.76 7.80
N ILE A 4 -9.63 13.98 8.13
CA ILE A 4 -11.04 14.31 8.41
C ILE A 4 -11.85 14.47 7.10
N ALA A 5 -11.23 15.00 6.05
CA ALA A 5 -11.88 15.28 4.78
C ALA A 5 -12.24 14.01 3.97
N ASP A 6 -11.55 12.89 4.23
CA ASP A 6 -11.83 11.62 3.56
C ASP A 6 -13.05 10.88 4.15
N PHE A 7 -13.34 11.04 5.46
CA PHE A 7 -14.49 10.39 6.10
C PHE A 7 -15.84 10.97 5.65
N GLU A 8 -15.87 12.23 5.20
CA GLU A 8 -17.09 12.84 4.64
C GLU A 8 -17.68 12.03 3.48
N ARG A 9 -16.83 11.31 2.75
CA ARG A 9 -17.26 10.44 1.65
C ARG A 9 -18.19 9.34 2.14
N LEU A 10 -18.04 8.90 3.39
CA LEU A 10 -18.91 7.90 4.00
C LEU A 10 -20.33 8.42 4.15
N ASN A 11 -20.61 9.73 4.16
CA ASN A 11 -21.98 10.24 4.25
C ASN A 11 -22.83 9.95 2.99
N TYR A 12 -22.21 9.59 1.87
CA TYR A 12 -22.87 9.45 0.58
C TYR A 12 -22.90 7.99 0.09
N LYS A 13 -23.94 7.64 -0.69
CA LYS A 13 -24.11 6.31 -1.29
C LYS A 13 -22.93 5.99 -2.20
N GLY A 14 -22.35 4.80 -2.05
CA GLY A 14 -21.21 4.33 -2.86
C GLY A 14 -19.86 4.94 -2.47
N CYS A 15 -19.82 5.82 -1.47
CA CYS A 15 -18.60 6.49 -0.98
C CYS A 15 -17.77 7.12 -2.13
N PRO A 16 -18.33 8.05 -2.93
CA PRO A 16 -17.68 8.67 -4.08
C PRO A 16 -16.48 9.52 -3.66
N VAL A 17 -15.50 9.72 -4.55
CA VAL A 17 -14.39 10.65 -4.31
C VAL A 17 -14.96 12.06 -4.27
N LEU A 18 -14.73 12.76 -3.17
CA LEU A 18 -15.16 14.14 -3.04
C LEU A 18 -14.06 15.04 -3.61
N ASP A 19 -14.43 15.90 -4.55
CA ASP A 19 -13.57 16.99 -5.00
C ASP A 19 -13.40 17.97 -3.84
N LEU A 20 -12.29 17.87 -3.13
CA LEU A 20 -11.94 18.84 -2.10
C LEU A 20 -11.40 20.10 -2.78
N PRO A 21 -11.80 21.31 -2.33
CA PRO A 21 -11.45 22.58 -2.97
C PRO A 21 -9.99 23.01 -2.72
N ILE A 22 -9.04 22.07 -2.73
CA ILE A 22 -7.65 22.34 -2.35
C ILE A 22 -6.78 22.68 -3.56
N HIS A 23 -7.10 22.21 -4.78
CA HIS A 23 -6.49 22.72 -6.01
C HIS A 23 -7.46 22.71 -7.18
N LYS A 24 -7.41 23.79 -7.98
CA LYS A 24 -8.14 24.03 -9.23
C LYS A 24 -7.72 23.06 -10.35
N ILE A 25 -7.80 21.75 -10.11
CA ILE A 25 -7.78 20.78 -11.20
C ILE A 25 -9.22 20.37 -11.39
N LYS A 26 -9.85 20.90 -12.44
CA LYS A 26 -11.12 20.38 -12.96
C LYS A 26 -10.87 18.95 -13.42
N VAL A 27 -10.96 18.00 -12.50
CA VAL A 27 -11.18 16.61 -12.89
C VAL A 27 -12.58 16.62 -13.51
N ASN A 28 -12.67 16.29 -14.80
CA ASN A 28 -13.93 15.95 -15.45
C ASN A 28 -14.43 14.64 -14.83
N SER A 29 -14.86 14.70 -13.57
CA SER A 29 -15.74 13.69 -13.02
C SER A 29 -17.09 14.02 -13.63
N SER A 30 -17.57 13.15 -14.52
CA SER A 30 -19.01 13.06 -14.80
C SER A 30 -19.72 13.22 -13.45
N ARG A 31 -20.51 14.27 -13.25
CA ARG A 31 -21.15 14.61 -11.97
C ARG A 31 -21.84 13.37 -11.43
N ILE A 32 -21.15 12.60 -10.59
CA ILE A 32 -21.77 11.48 -9.89
C ILE A 32 -22.75 12.15 -8.96
N GLU A 33 -24.03 11.90 -9.17
CA GLU A 33 -25.07 12.39 -8.28
C GLU A 33 -24.76 11.90 -6.87
N LYS A 34 -24.53 12.85 -5.96
CA LYS A 34 -24.15 12.57 -4.58
C LYS A 34 -25.42 12.37 -3.77
N ILE A 35 -25.78 11.11 -3.56
CA ILE A 35 -26.94 10.74 -2.73
C ILE A 35 -26.50 10.69 -1.27
N GLU A 36 -26.97 11.62 -0.43
CA GLU A 36 -26.69 11.63 1.01
C GLU A 36 -27.53 10.54 1.72
N MET A 37 -26.88 9.74 2.57
CA MET A 37 -27.47 8.55 3.23
C MET A 37 -27.87 8.82 4.70
N ASN A 38 -27.99 10.10 5.10
CA ASN A 38 -28.42 10.52 6.44
C ASN A 38 -27.67 9.87 7.63
N ARG A 39 -26.41 9.47 7.43
CA ARG A 39 -25.61 8.73 8.43
C ARG A 39 -24.52 9.57 9.11
N ARG A 40 -24.70 10.89 9.17
CA ARG A 40 -23.70 11.85 9.69
C ARG A 40 -23.29 11.58 11.14
N SER A 41 -24.25 11.23 12.00
CA SER A 41 -23.97 10.86 13.39
C SER A 41 -23.02 9.66 13.49
N LEU A 42 -23.28 8.61 12.71
CA LEU A 42 -22.43 7.43 12.62
C LEU A 42 -21.03 7.78 12.11
N VAL A 43 -20.94 8.55 11.02
CA VAL A 43 -19.67 8.95 10.41
C VAL A 43 -18.83 9.80 11.36
N ASN A 44 -19.45 10.70 12.12
CA ASN A 44 -18.77 11.49 13.15
C ASN A 44 -18.17 10.58 14.23
N LYS A 45 -18.94 9.60 14.73
CA LYS A 45 -18.45 8.66 15.74
C LYS A 45 -17.27 7.83 15.21
N ILE A 46 -17.38 7.32 13.98
CA ILE A 46 -16.28 6.60 13.30
C ILE A 46 -15.03 7.47 13.18
N THR A 47 -15.19 8.72 12.74
CA THR A 47 -14.08 9.67 12.54
C THR A 47 -13.36 9.94 13.85
N THR A 48 -14.11 10.18 14.93
CA THR A 48 -13.57 10.36 16.28
C THR A 48 -12.82 9.12 16.73
N THR A 49 -13.40 7.93 16.61
CA THR A 49 -12.74 6.66 16.97
C THR A 49 -11.41 6.51 16.24
N VAL A 50 -11.37 6.66 14.91
CA VAL A 50 -10.12 6.49 14.14
C VAL A 50 -9.07 7.54 14.50
N ASN A 51 -9.49 8.78 14.78
CA ASN A 51 -8.57 9.83 15.19
C ASN A 51 -7.93 9.53 16.55
N LEU A 52 -8.71 9.00 17.50
CA LEU A 52 -8.24 8.65 18.85
C LEU A 52 -7.38 7.39 18.90
N MET A 53 -7.42 6.52 17.89
CA MET A 53 -6.54 5.34 17.83
C MET A 53 -5.06 5.75 17.86
N GLU A 54 -4.30 5.18 18.79
CA GLU A 54 -2.83 5.30 18.88
C GLU A 54 -2.16 4.42 17.81
N ARG A 55 -2.30 4.80 16.55
CA ARG A 55 -1.80 4.05 15.40
C ARG A 55 -1.13 4.98 14.38
N THR A 56 -0.23 4.40 13.58
CA THR A 56 0.42 5.12 12.49
C THR A 56 -0.62 5.65 11.49
N THR A 57 -0.28 6.75 10.80
CA THR A 57 -1.11 7.31 9.72
C THR A 57 -1.46 6.25 8.67
N ARG A 58 -0.52 5.37 8.32
CA ARG A 58 -0.72 4.26 7.39
C ARG A 58 -1.81 3.29 7.87
N THR A 59 -1.80 2.94 9.15
CA THR A 59 -2.82 2.06 9.75
C THR A 59 -4.19 2.72 9.70
N LYS A 60 -4.31 4.01 10.03
CA LYS A 60 -5.58 4.75 9.96
C LYS A 60 -6.14 4.79 8.53
N ILE A 61 -5.28 4.99 7.52
CA ILE A 61 -5.66 4.93 6.10
C ILE A 61 -6.18 3.54 5.70
N ASN A 62 -5.52 2.47 6.17
CA ASN A 62 -5.97 1.10 5.93
C ASN A 62 -7.34 0.84 6.58
N THR A 63 -7.55 1.31 7.82
CA THR A 63 -8.84 1.24 8.51
C THR A 63 -9.94 1.95 7.72
N PHE A 64 -9.69 3.18 7.26
CA PHE A 64 -10.63 3.91 6.41
C PHE A 64 -10.96 3.14 5.12
N SER A 65 -9.96 2.58 4.45
CA SER A 65 -10.15 1.81 3.22
C SER A 65 -11.05 0.57 3.44
N VAL A 66 -10.94 -0.09 4.60
CA VAL A 66 -11.80 -1.22 4.97
C VAL A 66 -13.22 -0.76 5.29
N LEU A 67 -13.38 0.37 5.98
CA LEU A 67 -14.69 0.95 6.26
C LEU A 67 -15.44 1.37 5.00
N VAL A 68 -14.74 1.97 4.02
CA VAL A 68 -15.33 2.28 2.70
C VAL A 68 -15.88 1.02 2.03
N ALA A 69 -15.15 -0.10 2.09
CA ALA A 69 -15.60 -1.37 1.51
C ALA A 69 -16.85 -1.91 2.22
N LEU A 70 -16.91 -1.81 3.56
CA LEU A 70 -18.10 -2.17 4.33
C LEU A 70 -19.30 -1.29 3.98
N PHE A 71 -19.11 0.04 3.91
CA PHE A 71 -20.19 0.98 3.56
C PHE A 71 -20.73 0.72 2.15
N ARG A 72 -19.86 0.47 1.17
CA ARG A 72 -20.27 0.08 -0.18
C ARG A 72 -21.05 -1.22 -0.20
N PHE A 73 -20.61 -2.22 0.56
CA PHE A 73 -21.36 -3.46 0.71
C PHE A 73 -22.76 -3.20 1.27
N CYS A 74 -22.89 -2.36 2.28
CA CYS A 74 -24.20 -2.00 2.84
C CYS A 74 -25.07 -1.25 1.81
N ASP A 75 -24.49 -0.28 1.10
CA ASP A 75 -25.18 0.50 0.08
C ASP A 75 -25.66 -0.38 -1.11
N GLU A 76 -24.87 -1.38 -1.51
CA GLU A 76 -25.20 -2.37 -2.56
C GLU A 76 -26.36 -3.29 -2.14
N ASN A 77 -26.49 -3.57 -0.84
CA ASN A 77 -27.50 -4.49 -0.29
C ASN A 77 -28.65 -3.76 0.42
N ASN A 78 -28.72 -2.42 0.31
CA ASN A 78 -29.71 -1.57 0.98
C ASN A 78 -29.78 -1.77 2.51
N ILE A 79 -28.63 -1.94 3.16
CA ILE A 79 -28.50 -2.12 4.60
C ILE A 79 -28.25 -0.76 5.26
N GLU A 80 -29.17 -0.33 6.14
CA GLU A 80 -29.05 0.95 6.86
C GLU A 80 -28.13 0.83 8.11
N ASN A 81 -28.24 -0.28 8.84
CA ASN A 81 -27.58 -0.47 10.13
C ASN A 81 -26.16 -1.07 10.00
N ILE A 82 -25.22 -0.25 9.55
CA ILE A 82 -23.86 -0.67 9.13
C ILE A 82 -23.04 -1.35 10.25
N LEU A 83 -23.02 -0.78 11.45
CA LEU A 83 -22.19 -1.27 12.57
C LEU A 83 -23.00 -2.12 13.55
N THR A 84 -23.59 -3.20 13.04
CA THR A 84 -24.31 -4.22 13.82
C THR A 84 -23.68 -5.61 13.64
N VAL A 85 -23.97 -6.53 14.56
CA VAL A 85 -23.46 -7.91 14.49
C VAL A 85 -23.88 -8.57 13.18
N SER A 86 -25.17 -8.48 12.82
CA SER A 86 -25.72 -9.10 11.61
C SER A 86 -25.02 -8.60 10.34
N THR A 87 -24.92 -7.28 10.18
CA THR A 87 -24.33 -6.67 8.98
C THR A 87 -22.84 -6.98 8.85
N ILE A 88 -22.08 -6.86 9.95
CA ILE A 88 -20.65 -7.15 9.91
C ILE A 88 -20.42 -8.65 9.68
N ALA A 89 -21.19 -9.53 10.33
CA ALA A 89 -21.11 -10.98 10.10
C ALA A 89 -21.38 -11.34 8.63
N GLU A 90 -22.38 -10.72 8.01
CA GLU A 90 -22.70 -10.92 6.61
C GLU A 90 -21.57 -10.45 5.68
N TYR A 91 -20.97 -9.29 5.98
CA TYR A 91 -19.80 -8.79 5.25
C TYR A 91 -18.58 -9.71 5.37
N LEU A 92 -18.33 -10.28 6.56
CA LEU A 92 -17.28 -11.27 6.77
C LEU A 92 -17.57 -12.54 5.96
N LYS A 93 -18.82 -13.02 5.94
CA LYS A 93 -19.24 -14.18 5.14
C LYS A 93 -19.04 -13.97 3.64
N LYS A 94 -19.34 -12.77 3.12
CA LYS A 94 -19.04 -12.39 1.72
C LYS A 94 -17.54 -12.53 1.45
N SER A 95 -16.70 -11.99 2.33
CA SER A 95 -15.24 -12.04 2.18
C SER A 95 -14.68 -13.47 2.16
N VAL A 96 -15.23 -14.35 3.00
CA VAL A 96 -14.88 -15.79 3.04
C VAL A 96 -15.33 -16.50 1.77
N THR A 97 -16.53 -16.20 1.28
CA THR A 97 -17.06 -16.78 0.04
C THR A 97 -16.21 -16.36 -1.17
N GLU A 98 -15.79 -15.10 -1.25
CA GLU A 98 -14.89 -14.63 -2.30
C GLU A 98 -13.51 -15.30 -2.25
N TYR A 99 -13.00 -15.53 -1.04
CA TYR A 99 -11.76 -16.27 -0.83
C TYR A 99 -11.85 -17.70 -1.37
N HIS A 100 -12.92 -18.44 -1.04
CA HIS A 100 -13.15 -19.80 -1.56
C HIS A 100 -13.38 -19.85 -3.08
N LYS A 101 -13.87 -18.75 -3.69
CA LYS A 101 -13.97 -18.59 -5.15
C LYS A 101 -12.65 -18.27 -5.85
N GLY A 102 -11.53 -18.30 -5.13
CA GLY A 102 -10.20 -18.09 -5.72
C GLY A 102 -9.79 -16.62 -5.87
N LYS A 103 -10.56 -15.66 -5.34
CA LYS A 103 -10.11 -14.26 -5.23
C LYS A 103 -9.07 -14.13 -4.10
N LYS A 104 -7.88 -14.66 -4.35
CA LYS A 104 -6.71 -14.53 -3.48
C LYS A 104 -5.98 -13.22 -3.79
N GLY A 105 -5.65 -12.42 -2.79
CA GLY A 105 -4.99 -11.11 -2.97
C GLY A 105 -5.25 -10.15 -1.79
N LYS A 106 -4.42 -9.10 -1.63
CA LYS A 106 -4.36 -8.16 -0.47
C LYS A 106 -5.10 -8.69 0.77
N ASN A 107 -4.51 -9.75 1.31
CA ASN A 107 -4.89 -10.59 2.45
C ASN A 107 -6.30 -10.30 3.06
N PRO A 108 -7.34 -11.10 2.72
CA PRO A 108 -8.66 -11.03 3.35
C PRO A 108 -8.61 -11.08 4.88
N GLY A 109 -7.67 -11.85 5.43
CA GLY A 109 -7.39 -11.90 6.87
C GLY A 109 -6.88 -10.56 7.43
N GLN A 110 -6.06 -9.82 6.69
CA GLN A 110 -5.66 -8.45 7.10
C GLN A 110 -6.84 -7.48 7.09
N LYS A 111 -7.71 -7.57 6.08
CA LYS A 111 -8.92 -6.72 6.01
C LYS A 111 -9.87 -7.02 7.18
N GLN A 112 -10.13 -8.31 7.43
CA GLN A 112 -10.90 -8.74 8.59
C GLN A 112 -10.24 -8.28 9.90
N GLY A 113 -8.95 -8.53 10.08
CA GLY A 113 -8.22 -8.11 11.28
C GLY A 113 -8.25 -6.59 11.50
N THR A 114 -8.17 -5.80 10.42
CA THR A 114 -8.29 -4.34 10.47
C THR A 114 -9.70 -3.92 10.89
N LEU A 115 -10.75 -4.54 10.33
CA LEU A 115 -12.14 -4.27 10.71
C LEU A 115 -12.39 -4.62 12.18
N ILE A 116 -11.99 -5.81 12.62
CA ILE A 116 -12.18 -6.27 13.99
C ILE A 116 -11.40 -5.40 14.98
N SER A 117 -10.17 -4.99 14.62
CA SER A 117 -9.41 -4.04 15.44
C SER A 117 -10.10 -2.69 15.56
N PHE A 118 -10.73 -2.20 14.50
CA PHE A 118 -11.52 -0.96 14.58
C PHE A 118 -12.77 -1.15 15.46
N VAL A 119 -13.52 -2.23 15.25
CA VAL A 119 -14.74 -2.51 16.03
C VAL A 119 -14.43 -2.58 17.52
N ARG A 120 -13.31 -3.18 17.91
CA ARG A 120 -12.88 -3.24 19.30
C ARG A 120 -12.70 -1.85 19.94
N GLU A 121 -12.18 -0.87 19.20
CA GLU A 121 -12.00 0.51 19.67
C GLU A 121 -13.33 1.31 19.60
N TYR A 122 -14.22 0.95 18.67
CA TYR A 122 -15.50 1.62 18.47
C TYR A 122 -16.58 1.20 19.48
N ASP A 123 -16.69 -0.11 19.72
CA ASP A 123 -17.65 -0.76 20.61
C ASP A 123 -17.13 -2.15 21.01
N PHE A 124 -16.67 -2.26 22.25
CA PHE A 124 -16.11 -3.51 22.77
C PHE A 124 -17.14 -4.64 22.87
N LYS A 125 -18.42 -4.34 23.13
CA LYS A 125 -19.47 -5.35 23.20
C LYS A 125 -19.73 -5.94 21.82
N LEU A 126 -19.87 -5.07 20.81
CA LEU A 126 -19.99 -5.49 19.41
C LEU A 126 -18.81 -6.38 18.98
N HIS A 127 -17.59 -6.06 19.43
CA HIS A 127 -16.42 -6.91 19.17
C HIS A 127 -16.56 -8.32 19.75
N LEU A 128 -17.04 -8.45 21.00
CA LEU A 128 -17.25 -9.74 21.64
C LEU A 128 -18.31 -10.57 20.89
N ASP A 129 -19.41 -9.93 20.52
CA ASP A 129 -20.53 -10.57 19.81
C ASP A 129 -20.13 -11.04 18.40
N LEU A 130 -19.11 -10.43 17.80
CA LEU A 130 -18.60 -10.79 16.48
C LEU A 130 -17.63 -11.97 16.48
N LYS A 131 -17.07 -12.37 17.62
CA LYS A 131 -16.07 -13.46 17.70
C LYS A 131 -16.47 -14.75 16.97
N PRO A 132 -17.72 -15.24 17.05
CA PRO A 132 -18.14 -16.47 16.37
C PRO A 132 -18.09 -16.40 14.84
N PHE A 133 -18.09 -15.18 14.26
CA PHE A 133 -18.12 -14.96 12.81
C PHE A 133 -16.74 -14.71 12.20
N ILE A 134 -15.69 -14.65 13.04
CA ILE A 134 -14.32 -14.41 12.58
C ILE A 134 -13.78 -15.68 11.92
N PHE A 135 -13.39 -15.56 10.65
CA PHE A 135 -12.83 -16.68 9.90
C PHE A 135 -11.31 -16.75 10.01
N ALA A 136 -10.77 -17.94 10.28
CA ALA A 136 -9.34 -18.20 10.26
C ALA A 136 -8.87 -18.48 8.82
N PHE A 137 -8.40 -17.45 8.11
CA PHE A 137 -7.85 -17.62 6.77
C PHE A 137 -6.57 -18.47 6.79
N PRO A 138 -6.40 -19.42 5.86
CA PRO A 138 -5.15 -20.15 5.67
C PRO A 138 -3.98 -19.20 5.41
N ARG A 139 -2.78 -19.61 5.85
CA ARG A 139 -1.54 -18.92 5.48
C ARG A 139 -1.16 -19.31 4.05
N ASP A 140 -1.82 -18.68 3.08
CA ASP A 140 -1.56 -18.86 1.64
C ASP A 140 -0.30 -18.11 1.15
N SER A 141 0.56 -17.62 2.05
CA SER A 141 1.82 -17.01 1.65
C SER A 141 2.70 -18.08 1.00
N GLN A 142 2.95 -17.94 -0.30
CA GLN A 142 4.05 -18.67 -0.92
C GLN A 142 5.33 -18.27 -0.19
N SER A 143 6.11 -19.27 0.24
CA SER A 143 7.46 -19.01 0.73
C SER A 143 8.20 -18.22 -0.35
N ILE A 144 8.69 -17.04 0.00
CA ILE A 144 9.61 -16.34 -0.90
C ILE A 144 10.83 -17.24 -1.01
N LYS A 145 11.08 -17.80 -2.19
CA LYS A 145 12.30 -18.56 -2.42
C LYS A 145 13.48 -17.58 -2.28
N PRO A 146 14.34 -17.73 -1.26
CA PRO A 146 15.49 -16.84 -1.12
C PRO A 146 16.44 -17.06 -2.31
N TYR A 147 17.18 -16.01 -2.67
CA TYR A 147 18.31 -16.16 -3.58
C TYR A 147 19.33 -17.14 -2.97
N THR A 148 19.90 -17.97 -3.81
CA THR A 148 21.05 -18.82 -3.49
C THR A 148 22.31 -17.98 -3.35
N ASP A 149 23.33 -18.50 -2.66
CA ASP A 149 24.63 -17.82 -2.52
C ASP A 149 25.27 -17.50 -3.87
N ARG A 150 25.06 -18.37 -4.87
CA ARG A 150 25.52 -18.13 -6.24
C ARG A 150 24.81 -16.91 -6.86
N GLU A 151 23.49 -16.86 -6.78
CA GLU A 151 22.71 -15.72 -7.29
C GLU A 151 23.06 -14.42 -6.56
N LEU A 152 23.29 -14.48 -5.24
CA LEU A 152 23.72 -13.32 -4.46
C LEU A 152 25.12 -12.84 -4.87
N SER A 153 26.05 -13.77 -5.12
CA SER A 153 27.40 -13.46 -5.58
C SER A 153 27.40 -12.81 -6.97
N GLU A 154 26.60 -13.35 -7.89
CA GLU A 154 26.43 -12.79 -9.24
C GLU A 154 25.79 -11.38 -9.19
N LEU A 155 24.77 -11.19 -8.35
CA LEU A 155 24.15 -9.89 -8.11
C LEU A 155 25.15 -8.88 -7.52
N TYR A 156 25.93 -9.31 -6.53
CA TYR A 156 26.95 -8.48 -5.92
C TYR A 156 28.00 -8.04 -6.94
N ALA A 157 28.57 -8.96 -7.71
CA ALA A 157 29.58 -8.66 -8.72
C ALA A 157 29.06 -7.66 -9.77
N ALA A 158 27.80 -7.81 -10.20
CA ALA A 158 27.17 -6.87 -11.13
C ALA A 158 26.99 -5.46 -10.52
N LEU A 159 26.53 -5.38 -9.27
CA LEU A 159 26.34 -4.10 -8.57
C LEU A 159 27.69 -3.41 -8.29
N ASP A 160 28.70 -4.16 -7.87
CA ASP A 160 30.05 -3.68 -7.59
C ASP A 160 30.74 -3.16 -8.86
N THR A 161 30.56 -3.85 -9.99
CA THR A 161 31.04 -3.41 -11.31
C THR A 161 30.42 -2.06 -11.69
N ILE A 162 29.10 -1.91 -11.52
CA ILE A 162 28.42 -0.62 -11.77
C ILE A 162 28.95 0.47 -10.84
N TYR A 163 29.05 0.18 -9.55
CA TYR A 163 29.50 1.13 -8.54
C TYR A 163 30.92 1.61 -8.84
N SER A 164 31.86 0.70 -9.03
CA SER A 164 33.27 1.00 -9.25
C SER A 164 33.51 1.83 -10.50
N ILE A 165 32.87 1.48 -11.63
CA ILE A 165 33.02 2.23 -12.89
C ILE A 165 32.45 3.65 -12.78
N TYR A 166 31.27 3.80 -12.18
CA TYR A 166 30.68 5.12 -12.02
C TYR A 166 31.35 5.97 -10.93
N ALA A 167 31.87 5.37 -9.86
CA ALA A 167 32.66 6.06 -8.84
C ALA A 167 33.94 6.65 -9.45
N ASP A 168 34.65 5.88 -10.27
CA ASP A 168 35.83 6.36 -11.02
C ASP A 168 35.48 7.52 -11.96
N CYS A 169 34.30 7.47 -12.61
CA CYS A 169 33.81 8.58 -13.42
C CYS A 169 33.56 9.86 -12.61
N VAL A 170 33.03 9.74 -11.38
CA VAL A 170 32.86 10.88 -10.45
C VAL A 170 34.21 11.47 -10.07
N GLU A 171 35.17 10.63 -9.67
CA GLU A 171 36.51 11.06 -9.27
C GLU A 171 37.24 11.79 -10.40
N LYS A 172 37.16 11.24 -11.63
CA LYS A 172 37.77 11.83 -12.84
C LYS A 172 36.96 12.99 -13.44
N LYS A 173 35.78 13.30 -12.90
CA LYS A 173 34.84 14.31 -13.42
C LYS A 173 34.47 14.08 -14.89
N VAL A 174 34.32 12.83 -15.29
CA VAL A 174 33.94 12.43 -16.66
C VAL A 174 32.51 11.87 -16.69
N ILE A 175 31.87 11.98 -17.85
CA ILE A 175 30.55 11.38 -18.08
C ILE A 175 30.76 10.01 -18.71
N PRO A 176 30.19 8.92 -18.15
CA PRO A 176 30.33 7.60 -18.73
C PRO A 176 29.72 7.54 -20.12
N CYS A 177 30.43 6.92 -21.06
CA CYS A 177 30.00 6.76 -22.45
C CYS A 177 29.08 5.55 -22.68
N ALA A 178 29.05 4.60 -21.73
CA ALA A 178 28.30 3.36 -21.83
C ALA A 178 27.84 2.88 -20.45
N PHE A 179 26.86 1.97 -20.43
CA PHE A 179 26.42 1.31 -19.19
C PHE A 179 27.43 0.21 -18.79
N PRO A 180 27.83 0.13 -17.50
CA PRO A 180 28.90 -0.77 -17.02
C PRO A 180 28.74 -2.27 -17.28
N LEU A 181 27.52 -2.77 -17.50
CA LEU A 181 27.27 -4.20 -17.72
C LEU A 181 26.95 -4.55 -19.19
N ILE A 182 27.24 -3.67 -20.14
CA ILE A 182 27.09 -4.01 -21.57
C ILE A 182 28.14 -5.06 -21.92
N THR A 183 27.70 -6.27 -22.28
CA THR A 183 28.57 -7.34 -22.80
C THR A 183 28.91 -7.08 -24.27
N SER A 184 29.99 -7.71 -24.74
CA SER A 184 30.46 -7.66 -26.15
C SER A 184 29.43 -8.16 -27.18
N GLU A 185 28.35 -8.79 -26.74
CA GLU A 185 27.25 -9.31 -27.58
C GLU A 185 26.12 -8.30 -27.81
N GLY A 186 26.19 -7.11 -27.20
CA GLY A 186 25.24 -6.03 -27.47
C GLY A 186 23.82 -6.25 -26.91
N GLU A 187 23.60 -7.27 -26.06
CA GLU A 187 22.33 -7.44 -25.36
C GLU A 187 22.15 -6.36 -24.28
N ALA A 188 21.62 -5.23 -24.71
CA ALA A 188 21.24 -4.15 -23.82
C ALA A 188 20.00 -4.55 -22.99
N VAL A 189 20.19 -5.05 -21.77
CA VAL A 189 19.08 -5.21 -20.80
C VAL A 189 18.46 -3.83 -20.46
N ARG A 190 19.15 -2.74 -20.76
CA ARG A 190 18.60 -1.38 -20.80
C ARG A 190 19.21 -0.61 -21.95
N ALA A 191 18.44 -0.39 -23.02
CA ALA A 191 18.73 0.71 -23.91
C ALA A 191 18.62 2.00 -23.09
N VAL A 192 19.77 2.57 -22.71
CA VAL A 192 19.83 3.94 -22.21
C VAL A 192 19.38 4.80 -23.39
N LYS A 193 18.08 5.14 -23.45
CA LYS A 193 17.60 6.08 -24.46
C LYS A 193 18.43 7.34 -24.26
N ALA A 194 19.17 7.73 -25.29
CA ALA A 194 20.10 8.87 -25.29
C ALA A 194 19.45 10.22 -24.91
N ASN A 195 18.13 10.26 -24.71
CA ASN A 195 17.34 11.43 -24.31
C ASN A 195 16.71 11.36 -22.90
N THR A 196 16.99 10.33 -22.09
CA THR A 196 16.50 10.25 -20.70
C THR A 196 17.61 10.60 -19.72
N ASN A 197 17.63 11.87 -19.29
CA ASN A 197 18.40 12.43 -18.17
C ASN A 197 19.92 12.15 -18.18
N ARG A 198 20.72 13.18 -18.50
CA ARG A 198 22.21 13.17 -18.47
C ARG A 198 22.80 12.71 -17.13
N GLU A 199 22.00 12.76 -16.06
CA GLU A 199 22.37 12.40 -14.69
C GLU A 199 21.93 10.99 -14.28
N GLN A 200 21.32 10.19 -15.16
CA GLN A 200 20.79 8.86 -14.84
C GLN A 200 21.85 7.93 -14.23
N TRP A 201 23.09 8.00 -14.72
CA TRP A 201 24.21 7.20 -14.22
C TRP A 201 24.55 7.48 -12.74
N LYS A 202 24.29 8.70 -12.24
CA LYS A 202 24.44 9.03 -10.82
C LYS A 202 23.39 8.35 -9.95
N PHE A 203 22.15 8.25 -10.45
CA PHE A 203 21.10 7.48 -9.76
C PHE A 203 21.43 6.00 -9.70
N ASP A 204 21.99 5.45 -10.78
CA ASP A 204 22.39 4.05 -10.83
C ASP A 204 23.58 3.81 -9.88
N LEU A 205 24.56 4.72 -9.80
CA LEU A 205 25.64 4.70 -8.79
C LEU A 205 25.08 4.65 -7.35
N THR A 206 24.18 5.58 -7.00
CA THR A 206 23.58 5.61 -5.66
C THR A 206 22.76 4.35 -5.36
N ARG A 207 22.03 3.82 -6.35
CA ARG A 207 21.27 2.58 -6.20
C ARG A 207 22.17 1.36 -6.01
N SER A 208 23.27 1.27 -6.75
CA SER A 208 24.23 0.16 -6.59
C SER A 208 24.84 0.17 -5.20
N ALA A 209 25.32 1.33 -4.73
CA ALA A 209 25.84 1.48 -3.36
C ALA A 209 24.80 1.05 -2.31
N TYR A 210 23.56 1.47 -2.51
CA TYR A 210 22.45 1.14 -1.63
C TYR A 210 22.15 -0.38 -1.61
N PHE A 211 22.05 -1.03 -2.77
CA PHE A 211 21.76 -2.47 -2.82
C PHE A 211 22.92 -3.33 -2.33
N ILE A 212 24.17 -2.91 -2.58
CA ILE A 212 25.35 -3.52 -1.95
C ILE A 212 25.20 -3.47 -0.42
N THR A 213 24.82 -2.31 0.13
CA THR A 213 24.60 -2.17 1.58
C THR A 213 23.46 -3.08 2.08
N CYS A 214 22.35 -3.21 1.33
CA CYS A 214 21.29 -4.15 1.64
C CYS A 214 21.79 -5.61 1.68
N LEU A 215 22.61 -6.01 0.69
CA LEU A 215 23.15 -7.37 0.59
C LEU A 215 24.05 -7.71 1.79
N TYR A 216 24.88 -6.77 2.22
CA TYR A 216 25.78 -6.97 3.37
C TYR A 216 25.05 -6.96 4.73
N THR A 217 24.00 -6.16 4.88
CA THR A 217 23.39 -5.90 6.20
C THR A 217 22.07 -6.62 6.44
N GLY A 218 21.40 -7.08 5.37
CA GLY A 218 20.04 -7.61 5.44
C GLY A 218 18.99 -6.57 5.85
N ILE A 219 19.35 -5.29 5.93
CA ILE A 219 18.45 -4.22 6.38
C ILE A 219 17.44 -3.93 5.27
N ASN A 220 16.18 -3.72 5.67
CA ASN A 220 15.13 -3.30 4.76
C ASN A 220 15.42 -1.94 4.13
N ALA A 221 14.79 -1.71 2.98
CA ALA A 221 14.95 -0.50 2.20
C ALA A 221 14.78 0.82 2.98
N THR A 222 13.74 0.88 3.80
CA THR A 222 13.32 2.12 4.47
C THR A 222 14.31 2.59 5.55
N PRO A 223 14.82 1.75 6.47
CA PRO A 223 15.87 2.16 7.39
C PRO A 223 17.16 2.67 6.72
N LEU A 224 17.58 2.06 5.61
CA LEU A 224 18.81 2.44 4.89
C LEU A 224 18.72 3.84 4.27
N LEU A 225 17.55 4.24 3.77
CA LEU A 225 17.31 5.59 3.26
C LEU A 225 17.32 6.67 4.37
N GLY A 226 17.25 6.25 5.63
CA GLY A 226 17.35 7.13 6.81
C GLY A 226 18.75 7.19 7.42
N LEU A 227 19.75 6.52 6.84
CA LEU A 227 21.14 6.66 7.26
C LEU A 227 21.56 8.12 7.05
N LYS A 228 21.83 8.80 8.15
CA LYS A 228 22.41 10.14 8.13
C LYS A 228 23.90 10.02 7.86
N HIS A 229 24.42 10.92 7.03
CA HIS A 229 25.84 11.22 6.93
C HIS A 229 26.37 11.76 8.27
#